data_AF-A0A178IE87-F1
#
_entry.id   AF-A0A178IE87-F1
#
_cell.length_a   1.000
_cell.length_b   1.000
_cell.length_c   1.000
_cell.angle_alpha   90.00
_cell.angle_beta   90.00
_cell.angle_gamma   90.00
#
_symmetry.space_group_name_H-M   'P 1'
#
loop_
_entity.id
_entity.type
_entity.pdbx_description
1 polymer ?
#
loop_
_entity_poly.entity_id
_entity_poly.type
_entity_poly.pdbx_seq_one_letter_code
_entity_poly.pdbx_strand_id
1 'polypeptide(L)'
;MTKTEALKRIENGEFLGGIAEYRSSSAETIKYQDKKTGRMAEMSMLRHNVEVGDVAVALNERTADDFNASAYKSPFKKGQRVLVRLQGLEMDKGLVRARGTLEAIES
;
A
#
# COMPACT_ATOMS: atom_id res chain seq x y z
N MET A 1 -0.56 3.81 26.16
CA MET A 1 -0.23 4.82 25.13
C MET A 1 -0.83 6.14 25.56
N THR A 2 -0.04 7.19 25.60
CA THR A 2 -0.52 8.51 26.00
C THR A 2 -1.21 9.21 24.82
N LYS A 3 -2.17 10.10 25.12
CA LYS A 3 -2.92 10.86 24.10
C LYS A 3 -1.98 11.63 23.16
N THR A 4 -0.84 12.08 23.67
CA THR A 4 0.19 12.84 22.95
C THR A 4 0.95 11.99 21.92
N GLU A 5 1.22 10.72 22.23
CA GLU A 5 1.88 9.79 21.30
C GLU A 5 0.94 9.40 20.16
N ALA A 6 -0.35 9.17 20.47
CA ALA A 6 -1.34 8.87 19.45
C ALA A 6 -1.47 10.02 18.44
N LEU A 7 -1.56 11.27 18.91
CA LEU A 7 -1.70 12.47 18.07
C LEU A 7 -0.49 12.69 17.14
N LYS A 8 0.74 12.53 17.63
CA LYS A 8 1.95 12.62 16.79
C LYS A 8 1.96 11.58 15.66
N ARG A 9 1.46 10.37 15.94
CA ARG A 9 1.33 9.31 14.93
C ARG A 9 0.26 9.65 13.89
N ILE A 10 -0.84 10.28 14.29
CA ILE A 10 -1.85 10.79 13.34
C ILE A 10 -1.27 11.89 12.44
N GLU A 11 -0.59 12.86 13.03
CA GLU A 11 0.04 13.99 12.32
C GLU A 11 1.13 13.53 11.34
N ASN A 12 1.83 12.44 11.66
CA ASN A 12 2.81 11.79 10.78
C ASN A 12 2.17 10.84 9.74
N GLY A 13 0.84 10.72 9.69
CA GLY A 13 0.13 9.82 8.77
C GLY A 13 0.14 8.35 9.18
N GLU A 14 0.70 8.00 10.34
CA GLU A 14 0.75 6.63 10.86
C GLU A 14 -0.59 6.14 11.44
N PHE A 15 -1.56 7.04 11.63
CA PHE A 15 -2.88 6.70 12.14
C PHE A 15 -3.90 6.68 11.02
N LEU A 16 -3.95 5.56 10.32
CA LEU A 16 -5.17 4.91 9.85
C LEU A 16 -4.75 3.56 9.26
N GLY A 17 -4.26 2.68 10.13
CA GLY A 17 -4.28 1.27 9.82
C GLY A 17 -5.65 0.70 10.08
N GLY A 18 -6.50 0.73 9.06
CA GLY A 18 -7.73 -0.03 9.08
C GLY A 18 -7.39 -1.52 9.03
N ILE A 19 -8.13 -2.32 9.80
CA ILE A 19 -8.17 -3.75 9.53
C ILE A 19 -8.96 -3.91 8.24
N ALA A 20 -8.33 -4.50 7.24
CA ALA A 20 -8.94 -4.78 5.95
C ALA A 20 -8.97 -6.29 5.71
N GLU A 21 -9.88 -6.72 4.86
CA GLU A 21 -9.88 -8.08 4.34
C GLU A 21 -9.04 -8.13 3.05
N TYR A 22 -8.00 -8.95 3.05
CA TYR A 22 -7.17 -9.14 1.86
C TYR A 22 -7.93 -9.88 0.77
N ARG A 23 -7.91 -9.35 -0.46
CA ARG A 23 -8.51 -10.00 -1.63
C ARG A 23 -7.47 -10.57 -2.59
N SER A 24 -6.51 -9.74 -2.99
CA SER A 24 -5.46 -10.14 -3.94
C SER A 24 -4.29 -9.18 -3.92
N SER A 25 -3.17 -9.59 -4.50
CA SER A 25 -2.04 -8.74 -4.79
C SER A 25 -1.36 -9.18 -6.08
N SER A 26 -0.93 -8.20 -6.89
CA SER A 26 -0.14 -8.43 -8.10
C SER A 26 1.12 -7.58 -8.06
N ALA A 27 2.21 -8.12 -8.60
CA ALA A 27 3.41 -7.35 -8.88
C ALA A 27 3.32 -6.78 -10.31
N GLU A 28 3.56 -5.49 -10.45
CA GLU A 28 3.54 -4.77 -11.73
C GLU A 28 4.85 -4.00 -11.89
N THR A 29 5.43 -4.00 -13.08
CA THR A 29 6.52 -3.09 -13.44
C THR A 29 5.90 -1.87 -14.13
N ILE A 30 6.10 -0.69 -13.54
CA ILE A 30 5.63 0.57 -14.12
C ILE A 30 6.80 1.36 -14.68
N LYS A 31 6.57 1.99 -15.83
CA LYS A 31 7.49 2.96 -16.40
C LYS A 31 7.07 4.35 -15.94
N TYR A 32 8.01 5.14 -15.46
CA TYR A 32 7.76 6.51 -15.04
C TYR A 32 8.89 7.42 -15.51
N GLN A 33 8.61 8.72 -15.63
CA GLN A 33 9.66 9.70 -15.88
C GLN A 33 10.24 10.16 -14.53
N ASP A 34 11.53 9.94 -14.34
CA ASP A 34 12.22 10.44 -13.15
C ASP A 34 12.31 11.98 -13.22
N LYS A 35 11.72 12.65 -12.23
CA LYS A 35 11.69 14.11 -12.14
C LYS A 35 13.07 14.74 -11.94
N LYS A 36 14.06 14.00 -11.44
CA LYS A 36 15.42 14.52 -11.22
C LYS A 36 16.25 14.48 -12.49
N THR A 37 16.17 13.38 -13.24
CA THR A 37 17.02 13.13 -14.40
C THR A 37 16.31 13.37 -15.73
N GLY A 38 14.98 13.49 -15.73
CA GLY A 38 14.14 13.62 -16.92
C GLY A 38 14.04 12.33 -17.76
N ARG A 39 14.74 11.26 -17.38
CA ARG A 39 14.79 10.00 -18.12
C ARG A 39 13.63 9.09 -17.76
N MET A 40 13.27 8.22 -18.69
CA MET A 40 12.38 7.10 -18.39
C MET A 40 13.10 6.12 -17.48
N ALA A 41 12.48 5.82 -16.35
CA ALA A 41 12.88 4.83 -15.38
C ALA A 41 11.77 3.78 -15.26
N GLU A 42 12.13 2.63 -14.72
CA GLU A 42 11.19 1.55 -14.43
C GLU A 42 11.29 1.22 -12.95
N MET A 43 10.17 0.87 -12.35
CA MET A 43 10.14 0.33 -11.00
C MET A 43 9.10 -0.75 -10.87
N SER A 44 9.39 -1.73 -10.04
CA SER A 44 8.40 -2.69 -9.60
C SER A 44 7.55 -2.09 -8.48
N MET A 45 6.29 -2.52 -8.42
CA MET A 45 5.36 -2.19 -7.36
C MET A 45 4.42 -3.35 -7.10
N LEU A 46 3.87 -3.41 -5.89
CA LEU A 46 2.74 -4.30 -5.59
C LEU A 46 1.45 -3.49 -5.61
N ARG A 47 0.42 -4.02 -6.26
CA ARG A 47 -0.95 -3.52 -6.14
C ARG A 47 -1.74 -4.52 -5.33
N HIS A 48 -2.11 -4.12 -4.12
CA HIS A 48 -2.97 -4.90 -3.25
C HIS A 48 -4.42 -4.45 -3.41
N ASN A 49 -5.35 -5.39 -3.47
CA ASN A 49 -6.77 -5.13 -3.36
C ASN A 49 -7.23 -5.64 -1.99
N VAL A 50 -7.82 -4.73 -1.21
CA VAL A 50 -8.37 -5.03 0.11
C VAL A 50 -9.78 -4.48 0.23
N GLU A 51 -10.55 -5.01 1.17
CA GLU A 51 -11.88 -4.50 1.50
C GLU A 51 -11.91 -3.93 2.92
N VAL A 52 -12.52 -2.77 3.07
CA VAL A 52 -12.74 -2.11 4.35
C VAL A 52 -14.25 -1.84 4.47
N GLY A 53 -14.94 -2.70 5.22
CA GLY A 53 -16.41 -2.74 5.17
C GLY A 53 -16.88 -3.08 3.76
N ASP A 54 -17.77 -2.27 3.20
CA ASP A 54 -18.35 -2.48 1.86
C ASP A 54 -17.56 -1.79 0.74
N VAL A 55 -16.36 -1.27 1.03
CA VAL A 55 -15.55 -0.51 0.09
C VAL A 55 -14.31 -1.29 -0.32
N ALA A 56 -14.15 -1.47 -1.64
CA ALA A 56 -12.93 -2.02 -2.23
C ALA A 56 -11.87 -0.91 -2.38
N VAL A 57 -10.64 -1.20 -1.95
CA VAL A 57 -9.52 -0.26 -1.98
C VAL A 57 -8.32 -0.90 -2.69
N ALA A 58 -7.80 -0.19 -3.68
CA ALA A 58 -6.52 -0.53 -4.32
C ALA A 58 -5.38 0.24 -3.62
N LEU A 59 -4.44 -0.49 -3.04
CA LEU A 59 -3.28 0.02 -2.33
C LEU A 59 -2.01 -0.28 -3.12
N ASN A 60 -1.27 0.77 -3.44
CA ASN A 60 0.00 0.66 -4.16
C ASN A 60 1.18 0.68 -3.17
N GLU A 61 2.00 -0.37 -3.21
CA GLU A 61 3.20 -0.51 -2.41
C GLU A 61 4.43 -0.42 -3.31
N ARG A 62 5.38 0.45 -2.96
CA ARG A 62 6.66 0.53 -3.66
C ARG A 62 7.56 -0.60 -3.17
N THR A 63 8.14 -1.35 -4.10
CA THR A 63 9.13 -2.38 -3.76
C THR A 63 10.54 -1.81 -3.78
N ALA A 64 11.48 -2.59 -3.26
CA ALA A 64 12.91 -2.35 -3.45
C ALA A 64 13.30 -2.46 -4.94
N ASP A 65 14.43 -1.86 -5.30
CA ASP A 65 14.90 -1.80 -6.69
C ASP A 65 15.32 -3.18 -7.25
N ASP A 66 15.69 -4.11 -6.37
CA ASP A 66 16.08 -5.50 -6.69
C ASP A 66 14.91 -6.49 -6.68
N PHE A 67 13.68 -6.02 -6.50
CA PHE A 67 12.51 -6.86 -6.38
C PHE A 67 12.13 -7.57 -7.69
N ASN A 68 12.09 -8.91 -7.65
CA ASN A 68 11.67 -9.74 -8.79
C ASN A 68 10.14 -9.91 -8.83
N ALA A 69 9.47 -9.10 -9.66
CA ALA A 69 8.02 -9.15 -9.84
C ALA A 69 7.50 -10.53 -10.31
N SER A 70 8.26 -11.25 -11.15
CA SER A 70 7.84 -12.55 -11.69
C SER A 70 7.81 -13.69 -10.67
N ALA A 71 8.59 -13.56 -9.59
CA ALA A 71 8.65 -14.53 -8.51
C ALA A 71 7.71 -14.18 -7.35
N TYR A 72 7.00 -13.05 -7.41
CA TYR A 72 6.16 -12.60 -6.32
C TYR A 72 5.01 -13.57 -6.05
N LYS A 73 4.89 -13.94 -4.78
CA LYS A 73 3.71 -14.60 -4.22
C LYS A 73 3.30 -13.84 -2.99
N SER A 74 2.02 -13.50 -2.88
CA SER A 74 1.54 -12.80 -1.71
C SER A 74 1.66 -13.70 -0.47
N PRO A 75 2.14 -13.19 0.67
CA PRO A 75 2.19 -13.95 1.91
C PRO A 75 0.80 -14.09 2.55
N PHE A 76 -0.22 -13.39 2.03
CA PHE A 76 -1.57 -13.38 2.57
C PHE A 76 -2.50 -14.29 1.78
N LYS A 77 -3.51 -14.84 2.47
CA LYS A 77 -4.60 -15.61 1.84
C LYS A 77 -5.82 -14.73 1.64
N LYS A 78 -6.57 -14.96 0.56
CA LYS A 78 -7.87 -14.29 0.34
C LYS A 78 -8.77 -14.50 1.57
N GLY A 79 -9.39 -13.42 2.06
CA GLY A 79 -10.21 -13.43 3.27
C GLY A 79 -9.44 -13.19 4.57
N GLN A 80 -8.10 -13.16 4.51
CA GLN A 80 -7.28 -12.90 5.71
C GLN A 80 -7.44 -11.44 6.13
N ARG A 81 -7.59 -11.23 7.44
CA ARG A 81 -7.52 -9.89 8.04
C ARG A 81 -6.07 -9.42 8.06
N VAL A 82 -5.84 -8.25 7.48
CA VAL A 82 -4.53 -7.61 7.41
C VAL A 82 -4.62 -6.20 7.97
N LEU A 83 -3.53 -5.72 8.53
CA LEU A 83 -3.39 -4.32 8.89
C LEU A 83 -2.88 -3.56 7.66
N VAL A 84 -3.61 -2.54 7.23
CA VAL A 84 -3.12 -1.62 6.21
C VAL A 84 -2.22 -0.59 6.90
N ARG A 85 -1.08 -0.22 6.34
CA ARG A 85 -0.34 0.98 6.77
C ARG A 85 -0.34 1.99 5.64
N LEU A 86 -1.23 2.97 5.73
CA LEU A 86 -1.30 4.06 4.76
C LEU A 86 -0.08 4.97 4.90
N GLN A 87 0.58 5.23 3.78
CA GLN A 87 1.69 6.18 3.66
C GLN A 87 1.25 7.46 2.92
N GLY A 88 0.19 7.38 2.13
CA GLY A 88 -0.37 8.55 1.47
C GLY A 88 -1.65 8.25 0.72
N LEU A 89 -2.48 9.27 0.60
CA LEU A 89 -3.69 9.28 -0.22
C LEU A 89 -3.55 10.41 -1.24
N GLU A 90 -3.74 10.08 -2.50
CA GLU A 90 -3.74 11.05 -3.59
C GLU A 90 -5.08 10.98 -4.30
N MET A 91 -5.69 12.13 -4.53
CA MET A 91 -6.92 12.24 -5.30
C MET A 91 -6.57 12.83 -6.66
N ASP A 92 -6.65 12.02 -7.71
CA ASP A 92 -6.38 12.44 -9.09
C ASP A 92 -7.63 12.23 -9.94
N LYS A 93 -8.22 13.34 -10.43
CA LYS A 93 -9.42 13.34 -11.29
C LYS A 93 -10.59 12.52 -10.73
N GLY A 94 -10.83 12.60 -9.42
CA GLY A 94 -11.90 11.86 -8.74
C GLY A 94 -11.57 10.41 -8.39
N LEU A 95 -10.37 9.93 -8.75
CA LEU A 95 -9.87 8.63 -8.35
C LEU A 95 -9.00 8.77 -7.08
N VAL A 96 -9.39 8.08 -6.01
CA VAL A 96 -8.56 7.98 -4.80
C VAL A 96 -7.52 6.89 -5.02
N ARG A 97 -6.25 7.26 -4.90
CA ARG A 97 -5.10 6.36 -4.93
C ARG A 97 -4.52 6.26 -3.53
N ALA A 98 -4.54 5.07 -2.96
CA ALA A 98 -3.88 4.80 -1.70
C ALA A 98 -2.46 4.27 -1.96
N ARG A 99 -1.50 4.73 -1.16
CA ARG A 99 -0.15 4.19 -1.06
C ARG A 99 0.10 3.68 0.35
N GLY A 100 0.74 2.53 0.46
CA GLY A 100 1.01 1.92 1.75
C GLY A 100 1.47 0.47 1.66
N THR A 101 1.57 -0.18 2.81
CA THR A 101 1.97 -1.58 2.94
C THR A 101 0.88 -2.39 3.64
N LEU A 102 0.95 -3.71 3.53
CA LEU A 102 0.12 -4.64 4.31
C LEU A 102 0.96 -5.36 5.36
N GLU A 103 0.38 -5.59 6.52
CA GLU A 103 0.99 -6.35 7.60
C GLU A 103 0.06 -7.46 8.08
N ALA A 104 0.66 -8.60 8.46
CA ALA A 104 -0.08 -9.65 9.13
C ALA A 104 -0.52 -9.14 10.50
N ILE A 105 -1.77 -9.43 10.87
CA ILE A 105 -2.21 -9.30 12.26
C ILE A 105 -1.81 -10.61 12.93
N GLU A 106 -0.74 -10.58 13.71
CA GLU A 106 -0.38 -11.72 14.56
C GLU A 106 -1.50 -11.93 15.60
N SER A 107 -1.91 -13.18 15.76
CA SER A 107 -2.86 -13.64 16.79
C SER A 107 -2.15 -14.04 18.06
#